data_AF-A0A7Y0N0L0-F1
#
_entry.id   AF-A0A7Y0N0L0-F1
#
_cell.length_a   1.000
_cell.length_b   1.000
_cell.length_c   1.000
_cell.angle_alpha   90.00
_cell.angle_beta   90.00
_cell.angle_gamma   90.00
#
_symmetry.space_group_name_H-M   'P 1'
#
loop_
_entity.id
_entity.type
_entity.pdbx_description
1 polymer ?
#
loop_
_entity_poly.entity_id
_entity_poly.type
_entity_poly.pdbx_seq_one_letter_code
_entity_poly.pdbx_strand_id
1 'polypeptide(L)'
;MTDSPVLTLAKDLISRQSVTPEDAGCQDLMIERLKALGFEIEVMVFEDTTNFWARRGNEAPLFAFAGHTDVVPAGKLEQWDTPPFEPTIIDGYLHGRGAADMKGSLAAMVVAVERFIAEHPDHKGSIGFLIT
;
A
#
# COMPACT_ATOMS: atom_id res chain seq x y z
N MET A 1 -13.17 -5.95 18.93
CA MET A 1 -11.70 -6.07 18.79
C MET A 1 -11.24 -4.90 17.95
N THR A 2 -10.16 -4.22 18.34
CA THR A 2 -9.58 -3.12 17.56
C THR A 2 -8.80 -3.71 16.39
N ASP A 3 -8.92 -3.12 15.20
CA ASP A 3 -8.15 -3.56 14.04
C ASP A 3 -6.64 -3.44 14.30
N SER A 4 -5.84 -4.37 13.77
CA SER A 4 -4.38 -4.21 13.77
C SER A 4 -3.95 -3.08 12.82
N PRO A 5 -2.77 -2.47 12.98
CA PRO A 5 -2.30 -1.42 12.07
C PRO A 5 -2.28 -1.84 10.59
N VAL A 6 -1.92 -3.11 10.31
CA VAL A 6 -1.96 -3.67 8.95
C VAL A 6 -3.40 -3.71 8.43
N LEU A 7 -4.33 -4.19 9.24
CA LEU A 7 -5.73 -4.31 8.87
C LEU A 7 -6.38 -2.94 8.66
N THR A 8 -6.08 -1.97 9.53
CA THR A 8 -6.53 -0.58 9.38
C THR A 8 -6.05 0.03 8.07
N LEU A 9 -4.76 -0.07 7.75
CA LEU A 9 -4.21 0.48 6.50
C LEU A 9 -4.75 -0.27 5.27
N ALA A 10 -4.89 -1.60 5.34
CA ALA A 10 -5.46 -2.38 4.25
C ALA A 10 -6.90 -1.96 3.95
N LYS A 11 -7.72 -1.73 4.99
CA LYS A 11 -9.10 -1.22 4.83
C LYS A 11 -9.11 0.17 4.20
N ASP A 12 -8.28 1.11 4.65
CA ASP A 12 -8.19 2.45 4.06
C ASP A 12 -7.85 2.37 2.56
N LEU A 13 -6.81 1.60 2.21
CA LEU A 13 -6.44 1.40 0.81
C LEU A 13 -7.59 0.77 0.01
N ILE A 14 -8.23 -0.29 0.50
CA ILE A 14 -9.34 -0.98 -0.22
C ILE A 14 -10.54 -0.04 -0.42
N SER A 15 -10.78 0.89 0.50
CA SER A 15 -11.89 1.83 0.40
C SER A 15 -11.77 2.83 -0.76
N ARG A 16 -10.58 2.93 -1.35
CA ARG A 16 -10.29 3.79 -2.50
C ARG A 16 -10.53 3.03 -3.80
N GLN A 17 -11.43 3.55 -4.63
CA GLN A 17 -11.78 2.97 -5.93
C GLN A 17 -10.70 3.26 -6.98
N SER A 18 -9.52 2.69 -6.80
CA SER A 18 -8.35 2.87 -7.66
C SER A 18 -8.38 1.96 -8.89
N VAL A 19 -9.39 2.07 -9.75
CA VAL A 19 -9.45 1.24 -10.96
C VAL A 19 -8.42 1.75 -11.96
N THR A 20 -7.61 0.85 -12.54
CA THR A 20 -6.52 1.18 -13.48
C THR A 20 -6.95 2.24 -14.51
N PRO A 21 -6.18 3.34 -14.71
CA PRO A 21 -4.90 3.69 -14.08
C PRO A 21 -5.04 4.64 -12.86
N GLU A 22 -6.25 4.86 -12.34
CA GLU A 22 -6.47 5.82 -11.26
C GLU A 22 -5.92 5.32 -9.92
N ASP A 23 -5.04 6.08 -9.27
CA ASP A 23 -4.51 5.75 -7.94
C ASP A 23 -5.51 5.97 -6.79
N ALA A 24 -6.47 6.89 -6.96
CA ALA A 24 -7.45 7.30 -5.95
C ALA A 24 -6.81 7.69 -4.58
N GLY A 25 -5.61 8.26 -4.60
CA GLY A 25 -4.87 8.76 -3.45
C GLY A 25 -4.22 7.68 -2.58
N CYS A 26 -4.15 6.42 -3.06
CA CYS A 26 -3.45 5.35 -2.35
C CYS A 26 -1.96 5.66 -2.20
N GLN A 27 -1.31 6.18 -3.25
CA GLN A 27 0.11 6.53 -3.21
C GLN A 27 0.37 7.70 -2.26
N ASP A 28 -0.50 8.72 -2.22
CA ASP A 28 -0.37 9.83 -1.26
C ASP A 28 -0.37 9.35 0.20
N LEU A 29 -1.29 8.44 0.53
CA LEU A 29 -1.36 7.82 1.86
C LEU A 29 -0.08 7.05 2.19
N MET A 30 0.44 6.25 1.25
CA MET A 30 1.69 5.51 1.46
C MET A 30 2.89 6.45 1.61
N ILE A 31 2.97 7.48 0.77
CA ILE A 31 4.04 8.49 0.76
C ILE A 31 4.07 9.24 2.09
N GLU A 32 2.94 9.65 2.64
CA GLU A 32 2.88 10.35 3.93
C GLU A 32 3.53 9.51 5.05
N ARG A 33 3.16 8.23 5.11
CA ARG A 33 3.70 7.30 6.13
C ARG A 33 5.19 7.05 5.92
N LEU A 34 5.64 6.87 4.68
CA LEU A 34 7.07 6.66 4.37
C LEU A 34 7.91 7.92 4.63
N LYS A 35 7.41 9.12 4.31
CA LYS A 35 8.09 10.40 4.63
C LYS A 35 8.32 10.56 6.13
N ALA A 36 7.34 10.18 6.95
CA ALA A 36 7.47 10.22 8.41
C ALA A 36 8.60 9.31 8.94
N LEU A 37 9.03 8.32 8.16
CA LEU A 37 10.16 7.42 8.47
C LEU A 37 11.48 7.89 7.83
N GLY A 38 11.52 9.08 7.23
CA GLY A 38 12.72 9.62 6.59
C GLY A 38 13.07 8.96 5.26
N PHE A 39 12.08 8.46 4.51
CA PHE A 39 12.28 8.11 3.11
C PHE A 39 12.32 9.38 2.26
N GLU A 40 13.29 9.44 1.35
CA GLU A 40 13.27 10.37 0.22
C GLU A 40 12.29 9.83 -0.83
N ILE A 41 11.46 10.72 -1.40
CA ILE A 41 10.38 10.36 -2.31
C ILE A 41 10.60 11.03 -3.65
N GLU A 42 10.59 10.22 -4.71
CA GLU A 42 10.58 10.64 -6.10
C GLU A 42 9.25 10.18 -6.72
N VAL A 43 8.36 11.12 -6.99
CA VAL A 43 7.10 10.85 -7.71
C VAL A 43 7.40 10.90 -9.21
N MET A 44 6.99 9.86 -9.93
CA MET A 44 7.23 9.67 -11.36
C MET A 44 5.90 9.45 -12.08
N VAL A 45 5.41 10.48 -12.76
CA VAL A 45 4.18 10.40 -13.56
C VAL A 45 4.55 10.23 -15.02
N PHE A 46 4.03 9.16 -15.64
CA PHE A 46 4.20 8.89 -17.06
C PHE A 46 2.82 8.73 -17.69
N GLU A 47 2.48 9.62 -18.62
CA GLU A 47 1.16 9.67 -19.25
C GLU A 47 0.03 9.77 -18.21
N ASP A 48 -0.79 8.73 -18.07
CA ASP A 48 -1.93 8.64 -17.15
C ASP A 48 -1.63 7.86 -15.86
N THR A 49 -0.41 7.33 -15.73
CA THR A 49 -0.02 6.44 -14.64
C THR A 49 0.91 7.15 -13.66
N THR A 50 0.53 7.14 -12.38
CA THR A 50 1.32 7.71 -11.28
C THR A 50 2.17 6.62 -10.67
N ASN A 51 3.44 6.88 -10.42
CA ASN A 51 4.34 5.96 -9.74
C ASN A 51 5.10 6.73 -8.66
N PHE A 52 5.64 6.04 -7.67
CA PHE A 52 6.68 6.61 -6.83
C PHE A 52 7.81 5.63 -6.56
N TRP A 53 9.01 6.20 -6.45
CA TRP A 53 10.17 5.57 -5.86
C TRP A 53 10.42 6.22 -4.50
N ALA A 54 10.40 5.42 -3.43
CA ALA A 54 10.78 5.87 -2.10
C ALA A 54 12.05 5.14 -1.67
N ARG A 55 13.02 5.86 -1.11
CA ARG A 55 14.26 5.25 -0.60
C ARG A 55 14.67 5.82 0.75
N ARG A 56 15.03 4.94 1.68
CA ARG A 56 15.73 5.28 2.92
C ARG A 56 17.13 4.66 2.91
N GLY A 57 18.15 5.47 3.15
CA GLY A 57 19.56 5.08 3.07
C GLY A 57 20.13 5.19 1.66
N ASN A 58 21.47 5.26 1.56
CA ASN A 58 22.20 5.46 0.31
C ASN A 58 23.25 4.37 0.03
N GLU A 59 23.36 3.35 0.89
CA GLU A 59 24.35 2.28 0.80
C GLU A 59 23.74 0.94 0.34
N ALA A 60 24.58 0.05 -0.18
CA ALA A 60 24.20 -1.34 -0.46
C ALA A 60 24.21 -2.20 0.83
N PRO A 61 23.40 -3.28 0.90
CA PRO A 61 22.43 -3.72 -0.10
C PRO A 61 21.16 -2.86 -0.11
N LEU A 62 20.53 -2.74 -1.28
CA LEU A 62 19.18 -2.18 -1.42
C LEU A 62 18.17 -3.32 -1.44
N PHE A 63 17.28 -3.35 -0.45
CA PHE A 63 16.10 -4.20 -0.46
C PHE A 63 14.90 -3.36 -0.88
N ALA A 64 14.24 -3.70 -2.00
CA ALA A 64 13.10 -2.95 -2.49
C ALA A 64 11.83 -3.81 -2.47
N PHE A 65 10.77 -3.27 -1.86
CA PHE A 65 9.42 -3.77 -2.09
C PHE A 65 8.86 -3.18 -3.39
N ALA A 66 8.09 -3.98 -4.11
CA ALA A 66 7.36 -3.53 -5.29
C ALA A 66 5.90 -3.94 -5.19
N GLY A 67 5.02 -3.14 -5.76
CA GLY A 67 3.59 -3.42 -5.81
C GLY A 67 2.82 -2.39 -6.60
N HIS A 68 1.51 -2.57 -6.66
CA HIS A 68 0.64 -1.66 -7.39
C HIS A 68 -0.58 -1.26 -6.55
N THR A 69 -1.06 -0.03 -6.70
CA THR A 69 -2.25 0.49 -6.00
C THR A 69 -3.53 0.31 -6.77
N ASP A 70 -3.43 0.22 -8.10
CA ASP A 70 -4.57 0.00 -8.97
C ASP A 70 -5.20 -1.38 -8.77
N VAL A 71 -6.46 -1.49 -9.14
CA VAL A 71 -7.22 -2.73 -9.07
C VAL A 71 -8.03 -2.92 -10.35
N VAL A 72 -8.30 -4.17 -10.69
CA VAL A 72 -9.22 -4.48 -11.80
C VAL A 72 -10.65 -4.02 -11.49
N PRO A 73 -11.49 -3.77 -12.52
CA PRO A 73 -12.89 -3.45 -12.33
C PRO A 73 -13.63 -4.45 -11.43
N ALA A 74 -14.57 -3.96 -10.62
CA ALA A 74 -15.36 -4.80 -9.71
C ALA A 74 -16.38 -5.68 -10.45
N GLY A 75 -16.70 -5.37 -11.71
CA GLY A 75 -17.77 -6.04 -12.45
C GLY A 75 -19.15 -5.62 -11.96
N LYS A 76 -20.11 -6.54 -11.99
CA LYS A 76 -21.50 -6.31 -11.58
C LYS A 76 -21.61 -6.28 -10.05
N LEU A 77 -22.02 -5.14 -9.48
CA LEU A 77 -22.07 -4.94 -8.03
C LEU A 77 -23.05 -5.89 -7.34
N GLU A 78 -24.14 -6.25 -8.01
CA GLU A 78 -25.15 -7.19 -7.52
C GLU A 78 -24.66 -8.64 -7.39
N GLN A 79 -23.48 -8.97 -7.94
CA GLN A 79 -22.85 -10.29 -7.79
C GLN A 79 -21.91 -10.37 -6.59
N TRP A 80 -21.70 -9.26 -5.88
CA TRP A 80 -20.90 -9.23 -4.66
C TRP A 80 -21.78 -9.43 -3.42
N ASP A 81 -21.30 -10.26 -2.49
CA ASP A 81 -21.96 -10.42 -1.18
C ASP A 81 -21.77 -9.19 -0.28
N THR A 82 -20.70 -8.41 -0.51
CA THR A 82 -20.37 -7.14 0.17
C THR A 82 -19.91 -6.11 -0.85
N PRO A 83 -20.22 -4.81 -0.71
CA PRO A 83 -19.75 -3.81 -1.68
C PRO A 83 -18.22 -3.86 -1.86
N PRO A 84 -17.71 -3.85 -3.10
CA PRO A 84 -16.30 -4.17 -3.40
C PRO A 84 -15.31 -3.18 -2.79
N PHE A 85 -15.71 -1.94 -2.54
CA PHE A 85 -14.88 -0.89 -1.94
C PHE A 85 -15.35 -0.53 -0.52
N GLU A 86 -16.18 -1.38 0.10
CA GLU A 86 -16.49 -1.29 1.54
C GLU A 86 -15.85 -2.50 2.24
N PRO A 87 -14.61 -2.38 2.72
CA PRO A 87 -13.83 -3.50 3.20
C PRO A 87 -14.50 -4.14 4.44
N THR A 88 -14.97 -5.37 4.27
CA THR A 88 -15.84 -6.05 5.24
C THR A 88 -15.18 -7.33 5.73
N ILE A 89 -15.28 -7.62 7.03
CA ILE A 89 -14.74 -8.86 7.60
C ILE A 89 -15.88 -9.85 7.82
N ILE A 90 -15.78 -11.03 7.22
CA ILE A 90 -16.72 -12.14 7.39
C ILE A 90 -15.90 -13.39 7.71
N ASP A 91 -16.25 -14.06 8.81
CA ASP A 91 -15.61 -15.31 9.25
C ASP A 91 -14.07 -15.27 9.30
N GLY A 92 -13.51 -14.10 9.62
CA GLY A 92 -12.06 -13.88 9.74
C GLY A 92 -11.35 -13.50 8.43
N TYR A 93 -12.07 -13.39 7.32
CA TYR A 93 -11.53 -12.98 6.02
C TYR A 93 -11.88 -11.53 5.72
N LEU A 94 -10.94 -10.77 5.15
CA LEU A 94 -11.18 -9.41 4.67
C LEU A 94 -11.65 -9.46 3.21
N HIS A 95 -12.88 -9.05 2.98
CA HIS A 95 -13.51 -8.96 1.66
C HIS A 95 -13.40 -7.54 1.12
N GLY A 96 -13.08 -7.45 -0.17
CA GLY A 96 -13.00 -6.20 -0.92
C GLY A 96 -12.11 -6.34 -2.16
N ARG A 97 -12.39 -5.56 -3.20
CA ARG A 97 -11.54 -5.47 -4.39
C ARG A 97 -10.18 -4.89 -3.97
N GLY A 98 -9.12 -5.63 -4.26
CA GLY A 98 -7.77 -5.27 -3.85
C GLY A 98 -7.30 -5.91 -2.54
N ALA A 99 -8.17 -6.61 -1.79
CA ALA A 99 -7.80 -7.21 -0.50
C ALA A 99 -6.63 -8.19 -0.63
N ALA A 100 -6.71 -9.10 -1.60
CA ALA A 100 -5.63 -10.04 -1.91
C ALA A 100 -4.63 -9.49 -2.92
N ASP A 101 -5.10 -8.72 -3.92
CA ASP A 101 -4.31 -8.26 -5.06
C ASP A 101 -4.40 -6.73 -5.26
N MET A 102 -3.50 -5.94 -4.66
CA MET A 102 -2.53 -6.38 -3.64
C MET A 102 -2.44 -5.46 -2.42
N LYS A 103 -3.52 -4.73 -2.12
CA LYS A 103 -3.58 -3.70 -1.06
C LYS A 103 -3.34 -4.25 0.35
N GLY A 104 -3.70 -5.50 0.62
CA GLY A 104 -3.31 -6.19 1.86
C GLY A 104 -1.79 -6.30 2.00
N SER A 105 -1.10 -6.67 0.92
CA SER A 105 0.36 -6.73 0.86
C SER A 105 0.99 -5.35 0.98
N LEU A 106 0.43 -4.32 0.33
CA LEU A 106 0.87 -2.93 0.47
C LEU A 106 0.86 -2.48 1.94
N ALA A 107 -0.25 -2.74 2.63
CA ALA A 107 -0.37 -2.40 4.04
C ALA A 107 0.65 -3.15 4.90
N ALA A 108 0.85 -4.45 4.63
CA ALA A 108 1.79 -5.28 5.37
C ALA A 108 3.24 -4.77 5.21
N MET A 109 3.68 -4.42 4.01
CA MET A 109 5.05 -3.94 3.79
C MET A 109 5.32 -2.59 4.46
N VAL A 110 4.38 -1.64 4.39
CA VAL A 110 4.55 -0.33 5.06
C VAL A 110 4.65 -0.51 6.57
N VAL A 111 3.75 -1.28 7.18
CA VAL A 111 3.75 -1.51 8.63
C VAL A 111 4.97 -2.34 9.07
N ALA A 112 5.44 -3.28 8.24
CA ALA A 112 6.66 -4.02 8.52
C ALA A 112 7.88 -3.09 8.60
N VAL A 113 8.00 -2.14 7.65
CA VAL A 113 9.08 -1.16 7.64
C VAL A 113 8.99 -0.17 8.80
N GLU A 114 7.78 0.28 9.17
CA GLU A 114 7.57 1.09 10.38
C GLU A 114 8.11 0.40 11.63
N ARG A 115 7.78 -0.88 11.81
CA ARG A 115 8.24 -1.67 12.96
C ARG A 115 9.75 -1.91 12.90
N PHE A 116 10.26 -2.29 11.73
CA PHE A 116 11.69 -2.55 11.54
C PHE A 116 12.53 -1.30 11.85
N ILE A 117 12.14 -0.12 11.36
CA ILE A 117 12.88 1.13 11.60
C ILE A 117 12.78 1.55 13.07
N ALA A 118 11.63 1.34 13.73
CA ALA A 118 11.50 1.62 15.15
C ALA A 118 12.44 0.75 16.00
N GLU A 119 12.64 -0.51 15.63
CA GLU A 119 13.55 -1.44 16.31
C GLU A 119 15.02 -1.26 15.90
N HIS A 120 15.27 -0.82 14.66
CA HIS A 120 16.59 -0.70 14.04
C HIS A 120 16.77 0.65 13.32
N PRO A 121 16.82 1.78 14.06
CA PRO A 121 16.89 3.10 13.44
C PRO A 121 18.17 3.32 12.61
N ASP A 122 19.27 2.67 13.01
CA ASP A 122 20.60 2.74 12.38
C ASP A 122 20.91 1.53 11.47
N HIS A 123 19.87 0.89 10.92
CA HIS A 123 20.02 -0.24 10.00
C HIS A 123 21.01 0.08 8.87
N LYS A 124 21.74 -0.94 8.40
CA LYS A 124 22.67 -0.82 7.28
C LYS A 124 21.97 -1.04 5.94
N GLY A 125 22.62 -0.62 4.86
CA GLY A 125 22.06 -0.71 3.51
C GLY A 125 20.94 0.30 3.29
N SER A 126 20.02 -0.04 2.40
CA SER A 126 18.90 0.82 2.01
C SER A 126 17.61 0.02 1.88
N ILE A 127 16.47 0.68 2.15
CA ILE A 127 15.13 0.14 1.91
C ILE A 127 14.48 0.99 0.82
N GLY A 128 13.84 0.33 -0.15
CA GLY A 128 13.13 0.96 -1.25
C GLY A 128 11.67 0.52 -1.35
N PHE A 129 10.83 1.39 -1.92
CA PHE A 129 9.51 1.06 -2.42
C PHE A 129 9.39 1.56 -3.85
N LEU A 130 9.02 0.67 -4.76
CA LEU A 130 8.66 1.02 -6.13
C LEU A 130 7.19 0.68 -6.35
N ILE A 131 6.33 1.69 -6.36
CA ILE A 131 4.88 1.53 -6.44
C ILE A 131 4.36 2.19 -7.71
N THR A 132 3.44 1.50 -8.38
CA THR A 132 2.71 1.93 -9.57
C THR A 132 1.22 2.01 -9.28
#